data_AF-A0A842N360-F1
#
_entry.id   AF-A0A842N360-F1
#
_cell.length_a   1.000
_cell.length_b   1.000
_cell.length_c   1.000
_cell.angle_alpha   90.00
_cell.angle_beta   90.00
_cell.angle_gamma   90.00
#
_symmetry.space_group_name_H-M   'P 1'
#
loop_
_entity.id
_entity.type
_entity.pdbx_description
1 polymer ?
#
loop_
_entity_poly.entity_id
_entity_poly.type
_entity_poly.pdbx_seq_one_letter_code
_entity_poly.pdbx_strand_id
1 'polypeptide(L)'
;MKLNISYVTVLIAVIMIPSAFADTVSTDIDSVIYDIEYTGNNVVLKSANADLDFISLIFETEVTGSEGDVSITLQRDFFDAKIGYFDDDFFILSDGDEIEFEEAKDDTSRTLSFSLSTGTEEIEIIGTILANNSFLIEQEQQAKNSAAQAQADAEAAAQAQANIAVQAQADAEAVAQAQADADVKNAEEEKLEKLMNSCGDGTVFENGECVLSNMEKNANNVNYGPLIYSVVIAMMIGIFIILILWGIGKKSHKTLSEDGS
;
A
#
# COMPACT_ATOMS: atom_id res chain seq x y z
N MET A 1 -45.87 -14.56 74.14
CA MET A 1 -45.73 -14.38 72.69
C MET A 1 -44.75 -15.44 72.21
N LYS A 2 -45.22 -16.48 71.50
CA LYS A 2 -44.39 -17.60 71.03
C LYS A 2 -43.88 -17.27 69.63
N LEU A 3 -42.57 -17.39 69.43
CA LEU A 3 -41.89 -17.11 68.17
C LEU A 3 -41.65 -18.45 67.46
N ASN A 4 -42.20 -18.60 66.26
CA ASN A 4 -42.11 -19.83 65.48
C ASN A 4 -41.05 -19.59 64.40
N ILE A 5 -39.82 -20.07 64.63
CA ILE A 5 -38.76 -20.03 63.62
C ILE A 5 -39.00 -21.23 62.68
N SER A 6 -39.50 -20.94 61.49
CA SER A 6 -39.63 -21.91 60.40
C SER A 6 -38.30 -21.97 59.66
N TYR A 7 -37.57 -23.08 59.81
CA TYR A 7 -36.36 -23.36 59.05
C TYR A 7 -36.76 -23.85 57.66
N VAL A 8 -36.51 -23.03 56.63
CA VAL A 8 -36.57 -23.46 55.23
C VAL A 8 -35.20 -24.06 54.90
N THR A 9 -35.09 -25.39 54.94
CA THR A 9 -33.94 -26.11 54.40
C THR A 9 -34.03 -26.11 52.88
N VAL A 10 -33.25 -25.26 52.22
CA VAL A 10 -33.03 -25.32 50.77
C VAL A 10 -32.09 -26.50 50.50
N LEU A 11 -32.64 -27.57 49.94
CA LEU A 11 -31.90 -28.73 49.47
C LEU A 11 -31.22 -28.34 48.15
N ILE A 12 -29.94 -27.95 48.20
CA ILE A 12 -29.13 -27.73 47.00
C ILE A 12 -28.80 -29.13 46.44
N ALA A 13 -29.54 -29.55 45.42
CA ALA A 13 -29.18 -30.69 44.61
C ALA A 13 -27.95 -30.30 43.78
N VAL A 14 -26.76 -30.70 44.22
CA VAL A 14 -25.55 -30.65 43.41
C VAL A 14 -25.74 -31.68 42.30
N ILE A 15 -26.17 -31.21 41.13
CA ILE A 15 -26.21 -32.01 39.91
C ILE A 15 -24.75 -32.31 39.56
N MET A 16 -24.28 -33.49 39.95
CA MET A 16 -23.04 -34.05 39.45
C MET A 16 -23.29 -34.43 38.00
N ILE A 17 -22.99 -33.53 37.07
CA ILE A 17 -23.00 -33.85 35.63
C ILE A 17 -21.93 -34.95 35.47
N PRO A 18 -22.29 -36.17 35.06
CA PRO A 18 -21.29 -37.18 34.73
C PRO A 18 -20.43 -36.61 33.61
N SER A 19 -19.10 -36.64 33.78
CA SER A 19 -18.16 -36.29 32.73
C SER A 19 -18.45 -37.19 31.53
N ALA A 20 -19.10 -36.65 30.50
CA ALA A 20 -19.17 -37.33 29.21
C ALA A 20 -17.73 -37.41 28.69
N PHE A 21 -17.32 -38.59 28.23
CA PHE A 21 -16.06 -38.71 27.51
C PHE A 21 -16.28 -38.03 26.16
N ALA A 22 -15.74 -36.81 26.00
CA ALA A 22 -15.69 -36.15 24.71
C ALA A 22 -14.77 -36.96 23.78
N ASP A 23 -15.25 -37.19 22.56
CA ASP A 23 -14.46 -37.67 21.45
C ASP A 23 -13.82 -36.47 20.72
N THR A 24 -12.89 -36.73 19.81
CA THR A 24 -12.15 -35.68 19.11
C THR A 24 -12.11 -35.97 17.63
N VAL A 25 -12.40 -34.94 16.84
CA VAL A 25 -12.14 -34.89 15.40
C VAL A 25 -11.19 -33.74 15.12
N SER A 26 -10.33 -33.86 14.12
CA SER A 26 -9.33 -32.84 13.83
C SER A 26 -9.42 -32.37 12.38
N THR A 27 -9.06 -31.12 12.15
CA THR A 27 -8.89 -30.54 10.81
C THR A 27 -7.49 -29.97 10.65
N ASP A 28 -6.97 -29.96 9.42
CA ASP A 28 -5.66 -29.40 9.08
C ASP A 28 -5.84 -28.10 8.29
N ILE A 29 -5.22 -27.03 8.76
CA ILE A 29 -5.16 -25.74 8.07
C ILE A 29 -3.71 -25.31 8.05
N ASP A 30 -3.13 -25.14 6.86
CA ASP A 30 -1.73 -24.74 6.67
C ASP A 30 -0.71 -25.58 7.47
N SER A 31 -0.91 -26.91 7.53
CA SER A 31 -0.08 -27.84 8.32
C SER A 31 -0.15 -27.65 9.84
N VAL A 32 -1.17 -26.94 10.32
CA VAL A 32 -1.54 -26.86 11.73
C VAL A 32 -2.80 -27.68 11.96
N ILE A 33 -2.73 -28.62 12.90
CA ILE A 33 -3.85 -29.48 13.27
C ILE A 33 -4.62 -28.81 14.40
N TYR A 34 -5.93 -28.68 14.21
CA TYR A 34 -6.86 -28.19 15.21
C TYR A 34 -7.76 -29.34 15.67
N ASP A 35 -7.74 -29.60 16.96
CA ASP A 35 -8.58 -30.62 17.60
C ASP A 35 -9.90 -30.00 18.04
N ILE A 36 -11.00 -30.69 17.73
CA ILE A 36 -12.37 -30.28 18.00
C ILE A 36 -12.99 -31.36 18.89
N GLU A 37 -13.31 -30.96 20.11
CA GLU A 37 -13.95 -31.85 21.08
C GLU A 37 -15.45 -31.91 20.82
N TYR A 38 -16.02 -33.11 20.82
CA TYR A 38 -17.46 -33.32 20.69
C TYR A 38 -17.95 -34.50 21.53
N THR A 39 -19.22 -34.50 21.87
CA THR A 39 -19.90 -35.68 22.43
C THR A 39 -21.03 -36.05 21.49
N GLY A 40 -20.99 -37.26 20.96
CA GLY A 40 -22.06 -37.83 20.15
C GLY A 40 -22.84 -38.90 20.92
N ASN A 41 -24.16 -38.78 20.95
CA ASN A 41 -25.05 -39.88 21.31
C ASN A 41 -25.69 -40.38 20.01
N ASN A 42 -25.45 -41.64 19.65
CA ASN A 42 -25.86 -42.20 18.36
C ASN A 42 -25.22 -41.50 17.14
N VAL A 43 -24.23 -40.63 17.33
CA VAL A 43 -23.54 -39.91 16.24
C VAL A 43 -22.03 -40.10 16.37
N VAL A 44 -21.37 -40.28 15.23
CA VAL A 44 -19.90 -40.24 15.12
C VAL A 44 -19.52 -39.19 14.08
N LEU A 45 -18.60 -38.29 14.40
CA LEU A 45 -17.98 -37.39 13.42
C LEU A 45 -16.74 -38.09 12.84
N LYS A 46 -16.77 -38.43 11.56
CA LYS A 46 -15.73 -39.21 10.86
C LYS A 46 -14.55 -38.35 10.45
N SER A 47 -14.81 -37.13 10.01
CA SER A 47 -13.79 -36.19 9.55
C SER A 47 -14.26 -34.75 9.75
N ALA A 48 -13.33 -33.81 9.75
CA ALA A 48 -13.59 -32.37 9.79
C ALA A 48 -12.71 -31.66 8.75
N ASN A 49 -13.34 -30.86 7.89
CA ASN A 49 -12.67 -30.06 6.87
C ASN A 49 -13.03 -28.59 7.08
N ALA A 50 -12.02 -27.73 7.13
CA ALA A 50 -12.20 -26.30 7.19
C ALA A 50 -12.34 -25.71 5.79
N ASP A 51 -13.38 -24.90 5.58
CA ASP A 51 -13.54 -24.06 4.41
C ASP A 51 -13.28 -22.59 4.80
N LEU A 52 -12.14 -22.06 4.36
CA LEU A 52 -11.75 -20.69 4.65
C LEU A 52 -12.42 -19.66 3.75
N ASP A 53 -12.98 -20.07 2.61
CA ASP A 53 -13.67 -19.17 1.69
C ASP A 53 -15.09 -18.85 2.23
N PHE A 54 -15.73 -19.83 2.86
CA PHE A 54 -17.04 -19.68 3.51
C PHE A 54 -16.99 -19.51 5.03
N ILE A 55 -15.81 -19.66 5.63
CA ILE A 55 -15.60 -19.60 7.08
C ILE A 55 -16.51 -20.61 7.78
N SER A 56 -16.39 -21.88 7.37
CA SER A 56 -17.19 -22.98 7.87
C SER A 56 -16.36 -24.23 8.19
N LEU A 57 -16.90 -25.09 9.04
CA LEU A 57 -16.39 -26.42 9.33
C LEU A 57 -17.38 -27.46 8.82
N ILE A 58 -16.94 -28.31 7.90
CA ILE A 58 -17.72 -29.39 7.30
C ILE A 58 -17.29 -30.71 7.92
N PHE A 59 -18.25 -31.42 8.50
CA PHE A 59 -18.04 -32.71 9.15
C PHE A 59 -18.75 -33.80 8.37
N GLU A 60 -18.01 -34.85 8.02
CA GLU A 60 -18.64 -36.11 7.62
C GLU A 60 -19.11 -36.83 8.88
N THR A 61 -20.35 -37.31 8.91
CA THR A 61 -20.94 -37.93 10.08
C THR A 61 -21.63 -39.26 9.77
N GLU A 62 -21.89 -40.04 10.82
CA GLU A 62 -22.75 -41.21 10.76
C GLU A 62 -23.67 -41.22 11.97
N VAL A 63 -24.98 -41.20 11.69
CA VAL A 63 -26.03 -41.29 12.71
C VAL A 63 -26.53 -42.74 12.80
N THR A 64 -26.18 -43.41 13.90
CA THR A 64 -26.58 -44.78 14.21
C THR A 64 -27.83 -44.81 15.08
N GLY A 65 -28.96 -45.29 14.56
CA GLY A 65 -30.23 -45.31 15.31
C GLY A 65 -31.31 -44.48 14.64
N SER A 66 -32.33 -44.04 15.39
CA SER A 66 -33.47 -43.25 14.86
C SER A 66 -33.24 -41.74 14.87
N GLU A 67 -32.46 -41.25 15.82
CA GLU A 67 -32.04 -39.85 16.00
C GLU A 67 -30.69 -39.87 16.71
N GLY A 68 -29.91 -38.81 16.55
CA GLY A 68 -28.63 -38.64 17.23
C GLY A 68 -28.43 -37.23 17.75
N ASP A 69 -27.75 -37.10 18.87
CA ASP A 69 -27.46 -35.81 19.50
C ASP A 69 -25.96 -35.53 19.46
N VAL A 70 -25.60 -34.29 19.12
CA VAL A 70 -24.22 -33.82 19.07
C VAL A 70 -24.09 -32.62 19.99
N SER A 71 -23.03 -32.61 20.80
CA SER A 71 -22.56 -31.44 21.54
C SER A 71 -21.12 -31.19 21.15
N ILE A 72 -20.85 -30.15 20.36
CA ILE A 72 -19.51 -29.79 19.87
C ILE A 72 -19.00 -28.54 20.58
N THR A 73 -17.73 -28.57 21.03
CA THR A 73 -17.10 -27.44 21.71
C THR A 73 -16.05 -26.81 20.79
N LEU A 74 -16.30 -25.55 20.45
CA LEU A 74 -15.46 -24.73 19.58
C LEU A 74 -14.66 -23.74 20.43
N GLN A 75 -13.33 -23.75 20.28
CA GLN A 75 -12.49 -22.72 20.91
C GLN A 75 -12.62 -21.42 20.12
N ARG A 76 -12.86 -20.30 20.81
CA ARG A 76 -13.14 -19.00 20.18
C ARG A 76 -11.94 -18.40 19.46
N ASP A 77 -10.72 -18.84 19.78
CA ASP A 77 -9.50 -18.46 19.06
C ASP A 77 -9.34 -19.20 17.73
N PHE A 78 -9.97 -20.38 17.61
CA PHE A 78 -10.00 -21.19 16.41
C PHE A 78 -11.23 -20.93 15.54
N PHE A 79 -12.45 -21.02 16.08
CA PHE A 79 -13.68 -20.85 15.30
C PHE A 79 -14.75 -20.09 16.11
N ASP A 80 -15.19 -18.93 15.59
CA ASP A 80 -16.09 -18.02 16.30
C ASP A 80 -17.07 -17.28 15.34
N ALA A 81 -18.18 -16.83 15.90
CA ALA A 81 -19.21 -16.03 15.24
C ALA A 81 -19.35 -14.68 15.94
N LYS A 82 -18.83 -13.60 15.34
CA LYS A 82 -18.79 -12.25 15.91
C LYS A 82 -19.00 -11.18 14.85
N ILE A 83 -19.70 -10.13 15.24
CA ILE A 83 -19.75 -8.86 14.49
C ILE A 83 -19.07 -7.79 15.34
N GLY A 84 -17.86 -7.40 14.94
CA GLY A 84 -17.02 -6.49 15.71
C GLY A 84 -16.63 -7.11 17.06
N TYR A 85 -17.15 -6.56 18.15
CA TYR A 85 -16.87 -7.03 19.52
C TYR A 85 -18.03 -7.81 20.14
N PHE A 86 -19.12 -8.02 19.40
CA PHE A 86 -20.31 -8.69 19.89
C PHE A 86 -20.39 -10.09 19.31
N ASP A 87 -20.76 -11.03 20.17
CA ASP A 87 -21.09 -12.39 19.74
C ASP A 87 -22.28 -12.35 18.80
N ASP A 88 -22.11 -13.01 17.67
CA ASP A 88 -23.15 -13.33 16.70
C ASP A 88 -23.45 -14.84 16.78
N ASP A 89 -24.49 -15.26 16.07
CA ASP A 89 -24.93 -16.65 16.03
C ASP A 89 -24.19 -17.45 14.94
N PHE A 90 -23.98 -18.74 15.20
CA PHE A 90 -23.59 -19.68 14.15
C PHE A 90 -24.81 -20.10 13.34
N PHE A 91 -24.57 -20.61 12.14
CA PHE A 91 -25.55 -21.38 11.37
C PHE A 91 -25.09 -22.83 11.28
N ILE A 92 -26.01 -23.78 11.46
CA ILE A 92 -25.72 -25.20 11.33
C ILE A 92 -26.61 -25.78 10.24
N LEU A 93 -25.99 -26.45 9.27
CA LEU A 93 -26.66 -27.15 8.19
C LEU A 93 -26.48 -28.66 8.39
N SER A 94 -27.55 -29.42 8.18
CA SER A 94 -27.56 -30.89 8.10
C SER A 94 -27.93 -31.27 6.67
N ASP A 95 -27.00 -31.90 5.94
CA ASP A 95 -27.15 -32.22 4.51
C ASP A 95 -27.62 -31.02 3.66
N GLY A 96 -27.19 -29.81 4.05
CA GLY A 96 -27.52 -28.53 3.40
C GLY A 96 -28.78 -27.82 3.90
N ASP A 97 -29.58 -28.43 4.79
CA ASP A 97 -30.76 -27.81 5.40
C ASP A 97 -30.43 -27.22 6.79
N GLU A 98 -30.87 -25.99 7.07
CA GLU A 98 -30.63 -25.32 8.35
C GLU A 98 -31.39 -25.99 9.51
N ILE A 99 -30.71 -26.17 10.64
CA ILE A 99 -31.26 -26.77 11.86
C ILE A 99 -31.13 -25.84 13.08
N GLU A 100 -32.03 -26.02 14.05
CA GLU A 100 -31.96 -25.33 15.33
C GLU A 100 -30.92 -25.98 16.26
N PHE A 101 -30.31 -25.16 17.13
CA PHE A 101 -29.34 -25.61 18.13
C PHE A 101 -29.44 -24.79 19.43
N GLU A 102 -28.90 -25.35 20.50
CA GLU A 102 -28.67 -24.65 21.76
C GLU A 102 -27.20 -24.25 21.88
N GLU A 103 -26.93 -23.01 22.31
CA GLU A 103 -25.58 -22.51 22.57
C GLU A 103 -25.34 -22.30 24.06
N ALA A 104 -24.23 -22.85 24.57
CA ALA A 104 -23.61 -22.41 25.81
C ALA A 104 -22.27 -21.74 25.49
N LYS A 105 -21.97 -20.62 26.15
CA LYS A 105 -20.74 -19.86 25.87
C LYS A 105 -20.05 -19.35 27.12
N ASP A 106 -18.73 -19.29 27.03
CA ASP A 106 -17.86 -18.61 27.98
C ASP A 106 -16.87 -17.70 27.23
N ASP A 107 -15.86 -17.17 27.94
CA ASP A 107 -14.87 -16.25 27.37
C ASP A 107 -13.88 -16.93 26.40
N THR A 108 -13.78 -18.25 26.44
CA THR A 108 -12.77 -19.06 25.73
C THR A 108 -13.36 -19.99 24.68
N SER A 109 -14.60 -20.44 24.86
CA SER A 109 -15.24 -21.46 24.05
C SER A 109 -16.73 -21.23 23.88
N ARG A 110 -17.29 -21.91 22.87
CA ARG A 110 -18.73 -22.03 22.63
C ARG A 110 -19.06 -23.48 22.40
N THR A 111 -20.09 -23.98 23.06
CA THR A 111 -20.59 -25.34 22.89
C THR A 111 -21.94 -25.29 22.20
N LEU A 112 -22.04 -25.94 21.04
CA LEU A 112 -23.24 -26.04 20.23
C LEU A 112 -23.84 -27.43 20.41
N SER A 113 -25.12 -27.50 20.80
CA SER A 113 -25.87 -28.74 20.99
C SER A 113 -27.03 -28.83 20.02
N PHE A 114 -27.12 -29.89 19.22
CA PHE A 114 -28.16 -30.08 18.21
C PHE A 114 -28.44 -31.56 17.96
N SER A 115 -29.58 -31.85 17.34
CA SER A 115 -30.02 -33.20 17.01
C SER A 115 -30.03 -33.43 15.50
N LEU A 116 -29.68 -34.64 15.09
CA LEU A 116 -29.55 -35.10 13.72
C LEU A 116 -30.51 -36.25 13.43
N SER A 117 -31.03 -36.27 12.20
CA SER A 117 -31.90 -37.34 11.72
C SER A 117 -31.08 -38.56 11.32
N THR A 118 -31.70 -39.76 11.33
CA THR A 118 -31.06 -40.94 10.76
C THR A 118 -30.68 -40.71 9.30
N GLY A 119 -29.46 -41.10 8.95
CA GLY A 119 -28.98 -41.06 7.58
C GLY A 119 -28.38 -39.72 7.17
N THR A 120 -28.26 -38.76 8.10
CA THR A 120 -27.43 -37.57 7.88
C THR A 120 -25.97 -37.97 7.68
N GLU A 121 -25.36 -37.43 6.62
CA GLU A 121 -24.00 -37.75 6.18
C GLU A 121 -23.06 -36.55 6.35
N GLU A 122 -23.58 -35.32 6.30
CA GLU A 122 -22.79 -34.10 6.37
C GLU A 122 -23.41 -33.07 7.31
N ILE A 123 -22.56 -32.45 8.14
CA ILE A 123 -22.89 -31.27 8.94
C ILE A 123 -21.97 -30.13 8.54
N GLU A 124 -22.51 -28.94 8.34
CA GLU A 124 -21.72 -27.73 8.14
C GLU A 124 -22.05 -26.71 9.23
N ILE A 125 -21.02 -26.23 9.93
CA ILE A 125 -21.16 -25.14 10.91
C ILE A 125 -20.49 -23.90 10.32
N ILE A 126 -21.24 -22.83 10.16
CA ILE A 126 -20.80 -21.58 9.51
C ILE A 126 -20.66 -20.49 10.58
N GLY A 127 -19.50 -19.83 10.59
CA GLY A 127 -19.18 -18.75 11.52
C GLY A 127 -18.69 -17.50 10.79
N THR A 128 -17.90 -16.69 11.49
CA THR A 128 -17.36 -15.42 10.94
C THR A 128 -15.84 -15.31 11.04
N ILE A 129 -15.22 -16.14 11.87
CA ILE A 129 -13.78 -16.20 12.10
C ILE A 129 -13.38 -17.68 12.16
N LEU A 130 -12.44 -18.12 11.32
CA LEU A 130 -11.88 -19.47 11.32
C LEU A 130 -10.35 -19.44 11.15
N ALA A 131 -9.63 -19.96 12.13
CA ALA A 131 -8.17 -19.96 12.19
C ALA A 131 -7.55 -18.59 11.85
N ASN A 132 -8.04 -17.53 12.49
CA ASN A 132 -7.67 -16.14 12.26
C ASN A 132 -8.05 -15.54 10.89
N ASN A 133 -8.71 -16.29 10.01
CA ASN A 133 -9.31 -15.78 8.79
C ASN A 133 -10.71 -15.25 9.09
N SER A 134 -11.06 -14.10 8.53
CA SER A 134 -12.40 -13.53 8.67
C SER A 134 -12.67 -12.58 7.51
N PHE A 135 -13.74 -12.87 6.78
CA PHE A 135 -14.20 -12.04 5.67
C PHE A 135 -14.41 -10.57 6.08
N LEU A 136 -14.95 -10.34 7.29
CA LEU A 136 -15.21 -9.00 7.81
C LEU A 136 -13.91 -8.25 8.08
N ILE A 137 -12.93 -8.91 8.68
CA ILE A 137 -11.61 -8.32 9.00
C ILE A 137 -10.86 -7.98 7.70
N GLU A 138 -10.92 -8.85 6.70
CA GLU A 138 -10.29 -8.60 5.39
C GLU A 138 -10.88 -7.37 4.70
N GLN A 139 -12.20 -7.24 4.67
CA GLN A 139 -12.87 -6.07 4.10
C GLN A 139 -12.51 -4.77 4.84
N GLU A 140 -12.47 -4.80 6.17
CA GLU A 140 -12.01 -3.65 6.95
C GLU A 140 -10.57 -3.26 6.63
N GLN A 141 -9.68 -4.24 6.49
CA GLN A 141 -8.28 -3.98 6.19
C GLN A 141 -8.10 -3.42 4.79
N GLN A 142 -8.83 -3.94 3.81
CA GLN A 142 -8.84 -3.39 2.45
C GLN A 142 -9.34 -1.94 2.44
N ALA A 143 -10.41 -1.64 3.18
CA ALA A 143 -10.92 -0.28 3.32
C ALA A 143 -9.86 0.66 3.93
N LYS A 144 -9.21 0.24 5.03
CA LYS A 144 -8.12 1.00 5.68
C LYS A 144 -6.94 1.23 4.74
N ASN A 145 -6.51 0.20 4.00
CA ASN A 145 -5.41 0.30 3.05
C ASN A 145 -5.74 1.25 1.90
N SER A 146 -6.98 1.19 1.36
CA SER A 146 -7.42 2.09 0.29
C SER A 146 -7.48 3.54 0.75
N ALA A 147 -7.93 3.79 1.98
CA ALA A 147 -7.96 5.13 2.57
C ALA A 147 -6.54 5.67 2.80
N ALA A 148 -5.63 4.84 3.31
CA ALA A 148 -4.23 5.20 3.49
C ALA A 148 -3.54 5.52 2.14
N GLN A 149 -3.81 4.73 1.10
CA GLN A 149 -3.29 4.99 -0.24
C GLN A 149 -3.84 6.31 -0.81
N ALA A 150 -5.14 6.55 -0.69
CA ALA A 150 -5.75 7.80 -1.15
C ALA A 150 -5.17 9.02 -0.42
N GLN A 151 -4.88 8.90 0.87
CA GLN A 151 -4.20 9.95 1.63
C GLN A 151 -2.77 10.17 1.15
N ALA A 152 -1.99 9.11 0.95
CA ALA A 152 -0.61 9.19 0.45
C ALA A 152 -0.56 9.84 -0.94
N ASP A 153 -1.49 9.50 -1.83
CA ASP A 153 -1.59 10.07 -3.18
C ASP A 153 -1.96 11.56 -3.12
N ALA A 154 -2.87 11.96 -2.21
CA ALA A 154 -3.23 13.35 -2.02
C ALA A 154 -2.06 14.19 -1.46
N GLU A 155 -1.30 13.65 -0.50
CA GLU A 155 -0.11 14.29 0.05
C GLU A 155 1.01 14.42 -1.00
N ALA A 156 1.23 13.38 -1.81
CA ALA A 156 2.19 13.42 -2.91
C ALA A 156 1.82 14.47 -3.97
N ALA A 157 0.53 14.58 -4.31
CA ALA A 157 0.03 15.58 -5.25
C ALA A 157 0.20 17.01 -4.70
N ALA A 158 -0.08 17.23 -3.40
CA ALA A 158 0.11 18.52 -2.76
C ALA A 158 1.60 18.92 -2.71
N GLN A 159 2.49 17.97 -2.40
CA GLN A 159 3.92 18.21 -2.38
C GLN A 159 4.48 18.50 -3.78
N ALA A 160 4.00 17.82 -4.82
CA ALA A 160 4.37 18.12 -6.20
C ALA A 160 3.96 19.54 -6.61
N GLN A 161 2.75 19.97 -6.25
CA GLN A 161 2.29 21.34 -6.50
C GLN A 161 3.11 22.38 -5.72
N ALA A 162 3.46 22.11 -4.46
CA ALA A 162 4.31 22.98 -3.67
C ALA A 162 5.72 23.13 -4.28
N ASN A 163 6.31 22.02 -4.75
CA ASN A 163 7.61 22.05 -5.41
C ASN A 163 7.59 22.83 -6.72
N ILE A 164 6.51 22.71 -7.51
CA ILE A 164 6.31 23.51 -8.73
C ILE A 164 6.21 25.00 -8.38
N ALA A 165 5.48 25.36 -7.32
CA ALA A 165 5.35 26.75 -6.89
C ALA A 165 6.69 27.34 -6.41
N VAL A 166 7.47 26.57 -5.63
CA VAL A 166 8.81 26.97 -5.19
C VAL A 166 9.76 27.15 -6.37
N GLN A 167 9.74 26.21 -7.34
CA GLN A 167 10.57 26.33 -8.54
C GLN A 167 10.17 27.56 -9.37
N ALA A 168 8.88 27.82 -9.55
CA ALA A 168 8.41 28.99 -10.28
C ALA A 168 8.82 30.32 -9.61
N GLN A 169 8.85 30.36 -8.27
CA GLN A 169 9.36 31.52 -7.53
C GLN A 169 10.88 31.70 -7.73
N ALA A 170 11.65 30.62 -7.60
CA ALA A 170 13.10 30.65 -7.82
C ALA A 170 13.46 31.09 -9.26
N ASP A 171 12.73 30.59 -10.26
CA ASP A 171 12.93 30.98 -11.65
C ASP A 171 12.59 32.46 -11.87
N ALA A 172 11.50 32.96 -11.27
CA ALA A 172 11.11 34.37 -11.35
C ALA A 172 12.15 35.31 -10.69
N GLU A 173 12.70 34.91 -9.54
CA GLU A 173 13.76 35.65 -8.86
C GLU A 173 15.06 35.66 -9.69
N ALA A 174 15.44 34.53 -10.29
CA ALA A 174 16.61 34.44 -11.16
C ALA A 174 16.48 35.35 -12.39
N VAL A 175 15.30 35.41 -13.00
CA VAL A 175 15.02 36.32 -14.13
C VAL A 175 15.08 37.78 -13.68
N ALA A 176 14.49 38.13 -12.54
CA ALA A 176 14.52 39.49 -12.01
C ALA A 176 15.95 39.96 -11.71
N GLN A 177 16.78 39.08 -11.14
CA GLN A 177 18.18 39.39 -10.86
C GLN A 177 19.01 39.54 -12.14
N ALA A 178 18.82 38.67 -13.13
CA ALA A 178 19.50 38.79 -14.42
C ALA A 178 19.11 40.09 -15.16
N GLN A 179 17.85 40.51 -15.07
CA GLN A 179 17.39 41.77 -15.62
C GLN A 179 18.03 42.97 -14.91
N ALA A 180 18.07 42.97 -13.57
CA ALA A 180 18.69 44.04 -12.79
C ALA A 180 20.19 44.18 -13.09
N ASP A 181 20.91 43.07 -13.22
CA ASP A 181 22.33 43.07 -13.59
C ASP A 181 22.56 43.61 -15.01
N ALA A 182 21.66 43.30 -15.96
CA ALA A 182 21.72 43.83 -17.32
C ALA A 182 21.42 45.33 -17.36
N ASP A 183 20.43 45.81 -16.60
CA ASP A 183 20.08 47.22 -16.53
C ASP A 183 21.22 48.05 -15.92
N VAL A 184 21.92 47.54 -14.90
CA VAL A 184 23.11 48.19 -14.33
C VAL A 184 24.23 48.31 -15.37
N LYS A 185 24.52 47.24 -16.12
CA LYS A 185 25.55 47.27 -17.19
C LYS A 185 25.21 48.27 -18.28
N ASN A 186 23.96 48.26 -18.76
CA ASN A 186 23.51 49.18 -19.79
C ASN A 186 23.61 50.64 -19.33
N ALA A 187 23.28 50.93 -18.06
CA ALA A 187 23.42 52.28 -17.49
C ALA A 187 24.89 52.73 -17.37
N GLU A 188 25.81 51.82 -17.08
CA GLU A 188 27.25 52.10 -17.07
C GLU A 188 27.79 52.38 -18.49
N GLU A 189 27.35 51.61 -19.48
CA GLU A 189 27.69 51.82 -20.90
C GLU A 189 27.14 53.14 -21.44
N GLU A 190 25.87 53.48 -21.16
CA GLU A 190 25.28 54.76 -21.56
C GLU A 190 26.01 55.96 -20.91
N LYS A 191 26.41 55.82 -19.64
CA LYS A 191 27.22 56.83 -18.94
C LYS A 191 28.59 56.99 -19.58
N LEU A 192 29.23 55.90 -19.99
CA LEU A 192 30.52 55.94 -20.68
C LEU A 192 30.40 56.61 -22.06
N GLU A 193 29.36 56.27 -22.83
CA GLU A 193 29.08 56.88 -24.13
C GLU A 193 28.85 58.40 -24.00
N LYS A 194 28.07 58.83 -23.01
CA LYS A 194 27.84 60.24 -22.73
C LYS A 194 29.12 61.00 -22.37
N LEU A 195 30.07 60.34 -21.68
CA LEU A 195 31.39 60.91 -21.39
C LEU A 195 32.26 60.98 -22.66
N MET A 196 32.25 59.95 -23.51
CA MET A 196 32.98 59.95 -24.78
C MET A 196 32.51 61.05 -25.74
N ASN A 197 31.19 61.25 -25.85
CA ASN A 197 30.59 62.28 -26.70
C ASN A 197 30.75 63.72 -26.17
N SER A 198 31.29 63.89 -24.96
CA SER A 198 31.60 65.20 -24.38
C SER A 198 33.01 65.72 -24.70
N CYS A 199 33.88 64.87 -25.26
CA CYS A 199 35.21 65.29 -25.73
C CYS A 199 35.09 66.05 -27.07
N GLY A 200 35.69 67.25 -27.12
CA GLY A 200 35.64 68.14 -28.29
C GLY A 200 36.51 67.66 -29.47
N ASP A 201 36.24 68.23 -30.64
CA ASP A 201 36.83 67.82 -31.93
C ASP A 201 38.37 67.75 -31.87
N GLY A 202 38.94 66.56 -32.12
CA GLY A 202 40.37 66.25 -32.06
C GLY A 202 40.87 65.56 -30.78
N THR A 203 40.00 65.14 -29.85
CA THR A 203 40.37 64.43 -28.62
C THR A 203 39.61 63.10 -28.43
N VAL A 204 40.27 62.10 -27.84
CA VAL A 204 39.75 60.75 -27.52
C VAL A 204 39.72 60.59 -26.00
N PHE A 205 38.66 59.98 -25.47
CA PHE A 205 38.52 59.72 -24.04
C PHE A 205 39.30 58.46 -23.64
N GLU A 206 40.38 58.60 -22.88
CA GLU A 206 41.14 57.50 -22.28
C GLU A 206 41.36 57.75 -20.79
N ASN A 207 41.07 56.74 -19.94
CA ASN A 207 41.37 56.74 -18.50
C ASN A 207 40.82 57.94 -17.70
N GLY A 208 39.70 58.54 -18.12
CA GLY A 208 39.05 59.63 -17.39
C GLY A 208 39.43 61.05 -17.85
N GLU A 209 40.27 61.19 -18.88
CA GLU A 209 40.64 62.49 -19.48
C GLU A 209 40.52 62.46 -21.02
N CYS A 210 40.19 63.59 -21.63
CA CYS A 210 40.20 63.74 -23.09
C CYS A 210 41.63 64.05 -23.56
N VAL A 211 42.26 63.10 -24.28
CA VAL A 211 43.63 63.22 -24.81
C VAL A 211 43.62 63.49 -26.31
N LEU A 212 44.59 64.23 -26.87
CA LEU A 212 44.63 64.50 -28.32
C LEU A 212 44.95 63.23 -29.12
N SER A 213 44.21 63.00 -30.22
CA SER A 213 44.42 61.85 -31.09
C SER A 213 45.75 61.96 -31.86
N ASN A 214 46.76 61.18 -31.49
CA ASN A 214 48.01 61.08 -32.24
C ASN A 214 47.83 60.16 -33.44
N MET A 215 47.83 60.73 -34.65
CA MET A 215 47.68 60.02 -35.93
C MET A 215 48.95 59.25 -36.36
N GLU A 216 49.79 58.80 -35.43
CA GLU A 216 51.12 58.25 -35.73
C GLU A 216 51.41 57.00 -34.89
N LYS A 217 50.76 55.87 -35.25
CA LYS A 217 51.23 54.48 -35.01
C LYS A 217 50.33 53.38 -35.60
N ASN A 218 49.71 53.61 -36.76
CA ASN A 218 49.03 52.54 -37.51
C ASN A 218 49.93 51.98 -38.62
N ALA A 219 51.03 51.32 -38.27
CA ALA A 219 51.80 50.53 -39.24
C ALA A 219 52.35 49.19 -38.73
N ASN A 220 52.42 48.92 -37.42
CA ASN A 220 53.04 47.69 -36.91
C ASN A 220 52.19 46.85 -35.94
N ASN A 221 50.88 47.10 -35.83
CA ASN A 221 50.01 46.22 -35.04
C ASN A 221 48.84 45.69 -35.88
N VAL A 222 49.18 44.81 -36.82
CA VAL A 222 48.19 43.88 -37.37
C VAL A 222 48.08 42.75 -36.34
N ASN A 223 47.08 42.82 -35.46
CA ASN A 223 46.83 41.79 -34.47
C ASN A 223 46.23 40.56 -35.17
N TYR A 224 47.06 39.56 -35.44
CA TYR A 224 46.65 38.29 -36.06
C TYR A 224 45.86 37.37 -35.10
N GLY A 225 45.68 37.77 -33.83
CA GLY A 225 44.96 37.01 -32.82
C GLY A 225 43.55 36.60 -33.24
N PRO A 226 42.65 37.51 -33.67
CA PRO A 226 41.27 37.17 -34.00
C PRO A 226 41.15 36.20 -35.18
N LEU A 227 42.04 36.33 -36.16
CA LEU A 227 42.02 35.50 -37.38
C LEU A 227 42.52 34.08 -37.10
N ILE A 228 43.56 33.93 -36.27
CA ILE A 228 44.08 32.61 -35.88
C ILE A 228 43.09 31.88 -34.95
N TYR A 229 42.49 32.56 -33.97
CA TYR A 229 41.50 31.95 -33.09
C TYR A 229 40.24 31.52 -33.87
N SER A 230 39.78 32.32 -34.85
CA SER A 230 38.61 31.95 -35.66
C SER A 230 38.85 30.70 -36.53
N VAL A 231 40.05 30.55 -37.11
CA VAL A 231 40.42 29.39 -37.93
C VAL A 231 40.54 28.13 -37.07
N VAL A 232 41.15 28.23 -35.89
CA VAL A 232 41.34 27.08 -34.99
C VAL A 232 40.00 26.63 -34.37
N ILE A 233 39.16 27.57 -33.95
CA ILE A 233 37.84 27.24 -33.37
C ILE A 233 36.93 26.59 -34.42
N ALA A 234 36.92 27.10 -35.66
CA ALA A 234 36.14 26.51 -36.74
C ALA A 234 36.59 25.08 -37.09
N MET A 235 37.92 24.83 -37.08
CA MET A 235 38.47 23.52 -37.37
C MET A 235 38.15 22.50 -36.25
N MET A 236 38.15 22.94 -34.98
CA MET A 236 37.78 22.10 -33.84
C MET A 236 36.29 21.71 -33.84
N ILE A 237 35.40 22.66 -34.15
CA ILE A 237 33.95 22.40 -34.27
C ILE A 237 33.67 21.43 -35.43
N GLY A 238 34.35 21.61 -36.58
CA GLY A 238 34.21 20.73 -37.73
C GLY A 238 34.61 19.28 -37.44
N ILE A 239 35.75 19.08 -36.77
CA ILE A 239 36.21 17.74 -36.36
C ILE A 239 35.23 17.09 -35.37
N PHE A 240 34.70 17.87 -34.43
CA PHE A 240 33.76 17.37 -33.42
C PHE A 240 32.44 16.90 -34.04
N ILE A 241 31.88 17.66 -34.99
CA ILE A 241 30.66 17.29 -35.71
C ILE A 241 30.88 16.01 -36.54
N ILE A 242 32.03 15.87 -37.20
CA ILE A 242 32.36 14.67 -37.98
C ILE A 242 32.45 13.43 -37.08
N LEU A 243 33.01 13.54 -35.87
CA LEU A 243 33.09 12.43 -34.92
C LEU A 243 31.70 12.02 -34.38
N ILE A 244 30.81 12.98 -34.13
CA ILE A 244 29.42 12.68 -33.70
C ILE A 244 28.66 11.97 -34.83
N LEU A 245 28.75 12.47 -36.06
CA LEU A 245 28.08 11.85 -37.22
C LEU A 245 28.65 10.47 -37.54
N TRP A 246 29.96 10.27 -37.42
CA TRP A 246 30.58 8.96 -37.58
C TRP A 246 30.22 7.99 -36.43
N GLY A 247 30.08 8.50 -35.21
CA GLY A 247 29.62 7.73 -34.04
C GLY A 247 28.17 7.25 -34.15
N ILE A 248 27.27 8.07 -34.71
CA ILE A 248 25.88 7.69 -34.98
C ILE A 248 25.80 6.72 -36.17
N GLY A 249 26.55 6.96 -37.25
CA GLY A 249 26.57 6.09 -38.43
C GLY A 249 27.12 4.69 -38.17
N LYS A 250 28.12 4.56 -37.29
CA LYS A 250 28.74 3.26 -36.97
C LYS A 250 27.83 2.33 -36.14
N LYS A 251 26.79 2.84 -35.48
CA LYS A 251 25.88 2.06 -34.63
C LYS A 251 24.66 1.50 -35.38
N SER A 252 24.51 1.77 -36.68
CA SER A 252 23.29 1.44 -37.46
C SER A 252 23.43 0.27 -38.46
N HIS A 253 24.36 -0.67 -38.30
CA HIS A 253 24.18 -2.00 -38.91
C HIS A 253 23.30 -2.87 -38.00
N LYS A 254 22.01 -2.51 -37.90
CA LYS A 254 20.97 -3.47 -37.50
C LYS A 254 20.57 -4.22 -38.76
N THR A 255 20.84 -5.53 -38.77
CA THR A 255 20.25 -6.48 -39.71
C THR A 255 18.74 -6.38 -39.60
N LEU A 256 18.06 -6.06 -40.71
CA LEU A 256 16.62 -6.22 -40.81
C LEU A 256 16.34 -7.73 -40.83
N SER A 257 15.61 -8.20 -39.83
CA SER A 257 15.01 -9.53 -39.86
C SER A 257 13.87 -9.49 -40.87
N GLU A 258 13.99 -10.27 -41.93
CA GLU A 258 12.90 -10.62 -42.84
C GLU A 258 12.07 -11.73 -42.18
N ASP A 259 10.85 -11.39 -41.76
CA ASP A 259 9.76 -12.36 -41.60
C ASP A 259 8.90 -12.31 -42.88
N GLY A 260 8.61 -13.49 -43.44
CA GLY A 260 7.42 -13.71 -44.28
C GLY A 260 7.66 -14.26 -45.69
N SER A 261 7.78 -15.58 -45.82
CA SER A 261 6.82 -16.45 -46.54
C SER A 261 7.26 -17.91 -46.55
#